data_AF-A0A6I3DPF6-F1
#
_entry.id   AF-A0A6I3DPF6-F1
#
_cell.length_a   1.000
_cell.length_b   1.000
_cell.length_c   1.000
_cell.angle_alpha   90.00
_cell.angle_beta   90.00
_cell.angle_gamma   90.00
#
_symmetry.space_group_name_H-M   'P 1'
#
loop_
_entity.id
_entity.type
_entity.pdbx_description
1 polymer ?
#
loop_
_entity_poly.entity_id
_entity_poly.type
_entity_poly.pdbx_seq_one_letter_code
_entity_poly.pdbx_strand_id
1 'polypeptide(L)'
;MAKAFKKMANYLGLVDDEDFESEVKEEVAEAPRRGFRSLSSGTSSESLPSYMRPANPTSAGVTPVASSISRPATAAPTTTSMDRIITIHPRIYSDVRSIGEAYRNGQPVIMNLSEVDESECKRLVDFASGLVFGHYGAIKRITSKVFLLTPANVAVNHDDKSAADQSTFFNQS
;
A
#
# COMPACT_ATOMS: atom_id res chain seq x y z
N MET A 1 -12.13 -51.53 2.37
CA MET A 1 -11.85 -50.41 3.30
C MET A 1 -11.03 -49.26 2.69
N ALA A 2 -10.68 -49.26 1.39
CA ALA A 2 -9.85 -48.21 0.78
C ALA A 2 -10.58 -46.89 0.43
N LYS A 3 -11.93 -46.88 0.41
CA LYS A 3 -12.72 -45.70 -0.01
C LYS A 3 -12.83 -44.61 1.06
N ALA A 4 -12.67 -44.95 2.34
CA ALA A 4 -12.74 -43.98 3.44
C ALA A 4 -11.47 -43.10 3.52
N PHE A 5 -10.31 -43.70 3.23
CA PHE A 5 -9.02 -43.00 3.23
C PHE A 5 -8.96 -41.92 2.13
N LYS A 6 -9.46 -42.21 0.93
CA LYS A 6 -9.52 -41.25 -0.19
C LYS A 6 -10.40 -40.02 0.10
N LYS A 7 -11.49 -40.18 0.86
CA LYS A 7 -12.35 -39.06 1.27
C LYS A 7 -11.69 -38.14 2.29
N MET A 8 -10.91 -38.68 3.23
CA MET A 8 -10.17 -37.86 4.19
C MET A 8 -8.97 -37.15 3.55
N ALA A 9 -8.33 -37.75 2.55
CA ALA A 9 -7.26 -37.11 1.78
C ALA A 9 -7.76 -35.89 0.98
N ASN A 10 -8.94 -35.98 0.34
CA ASN A 10 -9.56 -34.82 -0.32
C ASN A 10 -10.02 -33.75 0.68
N TYR A 11 -10.49 -34.13 1.88
CA TYR A 11 -10.93 -33.17 2.90
C TYR A 11 -9.78 -32.41 3.57
N LEU A 12 -8.59 -33.02 3.64
CA LEU A 12 -7.37 -32.38 4.14
C LEU A 12 -6.63 -31.54 3.08
N GLY A 13 -7.16 -31.45 1.85
CA GLY A 13 -6.51 -30.73 0.75
C GLY A 13 -5.14 -31.32 0.37
N LEU A 14 -4.92 -32.62 0.63
CA LEU A 14 -3.66 -33.31 0.33
C LEU A 14 -3.61 -33.89 -1.09
N VAL A 15 -4.68 -33.68 -1.88
CA VAL A 15 -4.78 -34.06 -3.28
C VAL A 15 -4.90 -32.76 -4.07
N ASP A 16 -3.77 -32.37 -4.64
CA ASP A 16 -3.68 -31.35 -5.69
C ASP A 16 -4.04 -32.07 -7.00
N ASP A 17 -5.21 -31.80 -7.56
CA ASP A 17 -5.60 -32.30 -8.88
C ASP A 17 -4.96 -31.39 -9.95
N GLU A 18 -3.64 -31.46 -10.13
CA GLU A 18 -2.95 -30.94 -11.32
C GLU A 18 -1.89 -31.95 -11.82
N ASP A 19 -2.36 -33.04 -12.43
CA ASP A 19 -1.62 -33.76 -13.46
C ASP A 19 -2.53 -33.90 -14.69
N PHE A 20 -2.61 -32.80 -15.44
CA PHE A 20 -3.12 -32.77 -16.80
C PHE A 20 -2.16 -33.60 -17.66
N GLU A 21 -2.54 -34.82 -18.03
CA GLU A 21 -1.89 -35.56 -19.12
C GLU A 21 -2.20 -34.84 -20.45
N SER A 22 -1.38 -33.86 -20.82
CA SER A 22 -1.28 -33.41 -22.19
C SER A 22 -0.14 -34.17 -22.88
N GLU A 23 -0.55 -35.07 -23.77
CA GLU A 23 0.26 -35.86 -24.68
C GLU A 23 1.20 -34.96 -25.51
N VAL A 24 2.52 -35.10 -25.31
CA VAL A 24 3.56 -34.47 -26.14
C VAL A 24 4.36 -35.58 -26.83
N LYS A 25 4.25 -35.63 -28.15
CA LYS A 25 5.07 -36.47 -29.04
C LYS A 25 6.55 -36.10 -28.90
N GLU A 26 7.38 -37.11 -28.62
CA GLU A 26 8.83 -37.05 -28.81
C GLU A 26 9.17 -36.99 -30.30
N GLU A 27 10.04 -36.04 -30.68
CA GLU A 27 10.93 -36.19 -31.83
C GLU A 27 12.35 -35.78 -31.41
N VAL A 28 13.30 -36.66 -31.72
CA VAL A 28 14.67 -36.75 -31.20
C VAL A 28 15.64 -35.91 -32.03
N ALA A 29 16.55 -35.15 -31.41
CA ALA A 29 17.90 -34.90 -31.95
C ALA A 29 18.87 -34.19 -30.97
N GLU A 30 19.72 -35.02 -30.38
CA GLU A 30 21.17 -34.89 -30.06
C GLU A 30 21.90 -33.51 -30.02
N ALA A 31 22.69 -33.32 -28.94
CA ALA A 31 23.59 -32.20 -28.68
C ALA A 31 24.85 -32.17 -29.58
N PRO A 32 25.60 -31.05 -29.65
CA PRO A 32 26.86 -31.06 -28.89
C PRO A 32 27.28 -29.72 -28.26
N ARG A 33 28.14 -29.89 -27.26
CA ARG A 33 28.84 -28.91 -26.42
C ARG A 33 29.79 -28.00 -27.20
N ARG A 34 29.92 -26.74 -26.78
CA ARG A 34 31.12 -25.86 -26.82
C ARG A 34 30.64 -24.48 -26.34
N GLY A 35 31.27 -23.76 -25.43
CA GLY A 35 32.69 -23.59 -25.16
C GLY A 35 32.85 -22.09 -24.92
N PHE A 36 33.32 -21.73 -23.73
CA PHE A 36 33.61 -20.35 -23.32
C PHE A 36 34.43 -19.62 -24.40
N ARG A 37 33.95 -18.48 -24.91
CA ARG A 37 34.73 -17.60 -25.79
C ARG A 37 34.80 -16.19 -25.21
N SER A 38 36.05 -15.79 -25.04
CA SER A 38 36.57 -14.53 -24.52
C SER A 38 35.94 -13.29 -25.12
N LEU A 39 35.79 -12.28 -24.28
CA LEU A 39 35.54 -10.88 -24.62
C LEU A 39 36.70 -10.35 -25.47
N SER A 40 36.38 -9.73 -26.61
CA SER A 40 37.24 -8.74 -27.27
C SER A 40 36.42 -7.81 -28.17
N SER A 41 36.41 -6.54 -27.76
CA SER A 41 36.50 -5.28 -28.54
C SER A 41 35.83 -5.14 -29.91
N GLY A 42 35.10 -4.03 -30.08
CA GLY A 42 34.67 -3.49 -31.38
C GLY A 42 33.46 -2.56 -31.29
N THR A 43 33.61 -1.35 -30.71
CA THR A 43 33.48 -0.05 -31.40
C THR A 43 32.17 0.23 -32.14
N SER A 44 31.37 1.15 -31.59
CA SER A 44 30.61 2.23 -32.27
C SER A 44 29.80 2.94 -31.18
N SER A 45 30.33 3.96 -30.49
CA SER A 45 30.21 5.38 -30.86
C SER A 45 28.81 5.79 -31.31
N GLU A 46 27.90 5.97 -30.35
CA GLU A 46 26.83 6.93 -30.54
C GLU A 46 26.78 7.89 -29.34
N SER A 47 26.83 9.15 -29.71
CA SER A 47 27.25 10.32 -28.95
C SER A 47 26.10 10.91 -28.14
N LEU A 48 26.29 11.05 -26.83
CA LEU A 48 25.44 11.89 -25.98
C LEU A 48 25.76 13.37 -26.22
N PRO A 49 24.78 14.26 -26.44
CA PRO A 49 25.01 15.68 -26.35
C PRO A 49 25.10 16.09 -24.87
N SER A 50 26.34 16.16 -24.37
CA SER A 50 26.69 16.99 -23.23
C SER A 50 26.97 18.40 -23.74
N TYR A 51 26.13 19.37 -23.39
CA TYR A 51 26.58 20.75 -23.36
C TYR A 51 25.91 21.58 -22.25
N MET A 52 26.79 22.00 -21.34
CA MET A 52 26.82 23.29 -20.65
C MET A 52 25.77 23.67 -19.59
N ARG A 53 26.15 23.35 -18.35
CA ARG A 53 26.35 24.34 -17.29
C ARG A 53 27.82 24.82 -17.40
N PRO A 54 28.24 26.09 -17.16
CA PRO A 54 27.71 27.10 -16.23
C PRO A 54 27.71 28.56 -16.77
N ALA A 55 27.06 29.49 -16.05
CA ALA A 55 27.58 30.85 -15.81
C ALA A 55 26.65 31.64 -14.88
N ASN A 56 27.14 31.99 -13.69
CA ASN A 56 26.78 33.22 -12.99
C ASN A 56 28.13 33.87 -12.69
N PRO A 57 28.44 35.09 -13.17
CA PRO A 57 28.06 36.28 -12.41
C PRO A 57 27.89 37.57 -13.25
N THR A 58 26.91 38.42 -12.93
CA THR A 58 27.09 39.88 -13.10
C THR A 58 26.45 40.64 -11.96
N SER A 59 27.27 41.49 -11.33
CA SER A 59 26.89 42.46 -10.31
C SER A 59 26.07 43.59 -10.93
N ALA A 60 24.95 43.93 -10.32
CA ALA A 60 24.30 45.21 -10.51
C ALA A 60 23.60 45.65 -9.22
N GLY A 61 24.03 46.80 -8.68
CA GLY A 61 23.16 47.74 -7.99
C GLY A 61 22.82 47.44 -6.53
N VAL A 62 23.58 48.05 -5.63
CA VAL A 62 23.23 48.24 -4.22
C VAL A 62 22.17 49.33 -4.10
N THR A 63 21.02 49.03 -3.50
CA THR A 63 20.19 49.98 -2.74
C THR A 63 19.52 49.25 -1.57
N PRO A 64 19.96 49.42 -0.31
CA PRO A 64 19.16 48.99 0.83
C PRO A 64 18.08 50.04 1.11
N VAL A 65 16.84 49.78 0.69
CA VAL A 65 15.69 50.51 1.25
C VAL A 65 15.28 49.79 2.53
N ALA A 66 15.58 50.41 3.66
CA ALA A 66 15.16 49.96 4.97
C ALA A 66 13.63 50.06 5.07
N SER A 67 12.95 48.92 5.06
CA SER A 67 11.52 48.84 5.36
C SER A 67 11.31 47.82 6.47
N SER A 68 11.22 48.36 7.69
CA SER A 68 10.51 47.84 8.87
C SER A 68 10.58 46.33 9.12
N ILE A 69 11.34 45.97 10.16
CA ILE A 69 11.19 44.72 10.90
C ILE A 69 9.74 44.65 11.42
N SER A 70 8.87 43.98 10.67
CA SER A 70 7.64 43.45 11.24
C SER A 70 7.96 42.04 11.73
N ARG A 71 8.20 41.92 13.04
CA ARG A 71 8.24 40.63 13.74
C ARG A 71 7.05 39.80 13.25
N PRO A 72 7.24 38.60 12.66
CA PRO A 72 6.12 37.69 12.58
C PRO A 72 5.73 37.39 14.02
N ALA A 73 4.52 37.79 14.38
CA ALA A 73 3.86 37.32 15.58
C ALA A 73 4.02 35.79 15.59
N THR A 74 4.49 35.25 16.70
CA THR A 74 4.51 33.82 16.98
C THR A 74 3.11 33.31 16.67
N ALA A 75 2.94 32.70 15.49
CA ALA A 75 1.72 32.01 15.15
C ALA A 75 1.59 30.92 16.20
N ALA A 76 0.68 31.12 17.15
CA ALA A 76 0.30 30.07 18.07
C ALA A 76 -0.02 28.83 17.22
N PRO A 77 0.53 27.65 17.56
CA PRO A 77 0.16 26.45 16.84
C PRO A 77 -1.35 26.34 16.98
N THR A 78 -2.07 26.53 15.86
CA THR A 78 -3.46 26.13 15.77
C THR A 78 -3.43 24.65 16.02
N THR A 79 -3.77 24.25 17.24
CA THR A 79 -3.98 22.85 17.60
C THR A 79 -5.12 22.39 16.72
N THR A 80 -4.78 21.84 15.56
CA THR A 80 -5.70 21.19 14.64
C THR A 80 -6.43 20.18 15.52
N SER A 81 -7.71 20.43 15.77
CA SER A 81 -8.54 19.68 16.71
C SER A 81 -8.51 18.21 16.31
N MET A 82 -7.66 17.43 16.99
CA MET A 82 -7.40 16.01 16.69
C MET A 82 -8.55 15.09 17.12
N ASP A 83 -9.62 15.66 17.69
CA ASP A 83 -10.72 14.90 18.28
C ASP A 83 -11.82 14.52 17.28
N ARG A 84 -11.76 15.02 16.03
CA ARG A 84 -12.83 14.79 15.06
C ARG A 84 -12.48 13.68 14.09
N ILE A 85 -13.09 12.52 14.31
CA ILE A 85 -13.14 11.42 13.34
C ILE A 85 -14.09 11.81 12.21
N ILE A 86 -13.70 11.54 10.97
CA ILE A 86 -14.55 11.72 9.80
C ILE A 86 -14.99 10.37 9.24
N THR A 87 -16.16 10.33 8.62
CA THR A 87 -16.65 9.13 7.94
C THR A 87 -16.88 9.42 6.47
N ILE A 88 -16.32 8.59 5.61
CA ILE A 88 -16.47 8.67 4.15
C ILE A 88 -17.18 7.40 3.68
N HIS A 89 -18.12 7.57 2.76
CA HIS A 89 -18.88 6.50 2.11
C HIS A 89 -18.55 6.50 0.61
N PRO A 90 -17.44 5.88 0.19
CA PRO A 90 -17.09 5.82 -1.22
C PRO A 90 -18.15 5.08 -2.03
N ARG A 91 -18.35 5.54 -3.26
CA ARG A 91 -19.19 4.86 -4.27
C ARG A 91 -18.39 4.46 -5.48
N ILE A 92 -17.30 5.17 -5.75
CA ILE A 92 -16.43 4.96 -6.90
C ILE A 92 -14.96 5.07 -6.49
N TYR A 93 -14.08 4.48 -7.29
CA TYR A 93 -12.63 4.50 -7.01
C TYR A 93 -12.06 5.91 -6.83
N SER A 94 -12.54 6.91 -7.57
CA SER A 94 -12.00 8.27 -7.48
C SER A 94 -12.17 8.94 -6.11
N ASP A 95 -13.07 8.41 -5.26
CA ASP A 95 -13.27 8.90 -3.90
C ASP A 95 -12.05 8.68 -2.99
N VAL A 96 -11.07 7.86 -3.42
CA VAL A 96 -9.76 7.68 -2.77
C VAL A 96 -9.05 9.00 -2.50
N ARG A 97 -9.29 10.02 -3.34
CA ARG A 97 -8.73 11.36 -3.15
C ARG A 97 -9.21 11.99 -1.84
N SER A 98 -10.51 11.96 -1.57
CA SER A 98 -11.11 12.54 -0.37
C SER A 98 -10.61 11.83 0.90
N ILE A 99 -10.44 10.51 0.82
CA ILE A 99 -9.86 9.68 1.88
C ILE A 99 -8.42 10.11 2.16
N GLY A 100 -7.60 10.21 1.10
CA GLY A 100 -6.21 10.61 1.19
C GLY A 100 -6.02 12.02 1.74
N GLU A 101 -6.81 12.99 1.28
CA GLU A 101 -6.72 14.38 1.73
C GLU A 101 -7.04 14.51 3.21
N ALA A 102 -8.15 13.92 3.67
CA ALA A 102 -8.52 13.96 5.08
C ALA A 102 -7.49 13.28 5.98
N TYR A 103 -7.01 12.10 5.58
CA TYR A 103 -6.01 11.36 6.33
C TYR A 103 -4.69 12.12 6.42
N ARG A 104 -4.23 12.74 5.32
CA ARG A 104 -3.02 13.57 5.28
C ARG A 104 -3.13 14.83 6.14
N ASN A 105 -4.35 15.32 6.38
CA ASN A 105 -4.61 16.42 7.32
C ASN A 105 -4.58 15.96 8.79
N GLY A 106 -4.23 14.70 9.06
CA GLY A 106 -4.11 14.15 10.41
C GLY A 106 -5.45 13.76 11.04
N GLN A 107 -6.51 13.64 10.23
CA GLN A 107 -7.84 13.25 10.72
C GLN A 107 -8.03 11.72 10.59
N PRO A 108 -8.48 11.02 11.65
CA PRO A 108 -8.89 9.63 11.54
C PRO A 108 -10.09 9.49 10.58
N VAL A 109 -10.06 8.46 9.73
CA VAL A 109 -11.08 8.25 8.68
C VAL A 109 -11.74 6.89 8.86
N ILE A 110 -13.06 6.88 9.03
CA ILE A 110 -13.89 5.69 8.87
C ILE A 110 -14.29 5.58 7.41
N MET A 111 -13.87 4.51 6.75
CA MET A 111 -14.19 4.21 5.36
C MET A 111 -15.26 3.12 5.30
N ASN A 112 -16.46 3.48 4.87
CA ASN A 112 -17.57 2.55 4.71
C ASN A 112 -17.76 2.15 3.24
N LEU A 113 -17.42 0.90 2.92
CA LEU A 113 -17.44 0.32 1.58
C LEU A 113 -18.71 -0.49 1.29
N SER A 114 -19.78 -0.34 2.09
CA SER A 114 -21.00 -1.15 1.96
C SER A 114 -21.68 -1.04 0.59
N GLU A 115 -21.59 0.13 -0.05
CA GLU A 115 -22.17 0.40 -1.38
C GLU A 115 -21.21 0.10 -2.54
N VAL A 116 -19.98 -0.33 -2.25
CA VAL A 116 -18.94 -0.62 -3.24
C VAL A 116 -18.94 -2.12 -3.58
N ASP A 117 -18.73 -2.44 -4.86
CA ASP A 117 -18.55 -3.80 -5.36
C ASP A 117 -17.25 -4.43 -4.82
N GLU A 118 -17.16 -5.76 -4.86
CA GLU A 118 -16.04 -6.48 -4.26
C GLU A 118 -14.69 -6.19 -4.95
N SER A 119 -14.69 -5.98 -6.27
CA SER A 119 -13.48 -5.60 -7.01
C SER A 119 -12.94 -4.25 -6.58
N GLU A 120 -13.80 -3.22 -6.55
CA GLU A 120 -13.37 -1.88 -6.14
C GLU A 120 -13.09 -1.80 -4.64
N CYS A 121 -13.80 -2.56 -3.80
CA CYS A 121 -13.54 -2.66 -2.36
C CYS A 121 -12.07 -3.03 -2.09
N LYS A 122 -11.57 -4.07 -2.75
CA LYS A 122 -10.16 -4.50 -2.64
C LYS A 122 -9.20 -3.39 -3.06
N ARG A 123 -9.48 -2.73 -4.18
CA ARG A 123 -8.66 -1.61 -4.69
C ARG A 123 -8.64 -0.42 -3.74
N LEU A 124 -9.76 -0.09 -3.09
CA LEU A 124 -9.82 0.96 -2.08
C LEU A 124 -9.03 0.59 -0.82
N VAL A 125 -9.11 -0.67 -0.38
CA VAL A 125 -8.33 -1.17 0.77
C VAL A 125 -6.84 -1.18 0.44
N ASP A 126 -6.44 -1.55 -0.76
CA ASP A 126 -5.03 -1.51 -1.21
C ASP A 126 -4.49 -0.08 -1.23
N PHE A 127 -5.27 0.86 -1.78
CA PHE A 127 -4.96 2.29 -1.74
C PHE A 127 -4.77 2.77 -0.29
N ALA A 128 -5.71 2.44 0.59
CA ALA A 128 -5.67 2.86 1.99
C ALA A 128 -4.48 2.22 2.74
N SER A 129 -4.15 0.97 2.43
CA SER A 129 -2.99 0.26 2.99
C SER A 129 -1.68 0.93 2.58
N GLY A 130 -1.55 1.34 1.32
CA GLY A 130 -0.42 2.13 0.85
C GLY A 130 -0.34 3.51 1.52
N LEU A 131 -1.49 4.16 1.72
CA LEU A 131 -1.59 5.45 2.39
C LEU A 131 -1.15 5.39 3.86
N VAL A 132 -1.67 4.44 4.64
CA VAL A 132 -1.29 4.32 6.06
C VAL A 132 0.15 3.88 6.23
N PHE A 133 0.65 2.99 5.35
CA PHE A 133 2.04 2.54 5.36
C PHE A 133 3.00 3.70 5.07
N GLY A 134 2.72 4.51 4.06
CA GLY A 134 3.55 5.67 3.70
C GLY A 134 3.55 6.81 4.73
N HIS A 135 2.55 6.85 5.62
CA HIS A 135 2.38 7.88 6.64
C HIS A 135 2.51 7.36 8.07
N TYR A 136 3.06 6.15 8.26
CA TYR A 136 3.31 5.52 9.56
C TYR A 136 2.06 5.41 10.46
N GLY A 137 0.88 5.31 9.87
CA GLY A 137 -0.34 5.06 10.62
C GLY A 137 -0.79 3.61 10.57
N ALA A 138 -2.04 3.38 10.94
CA ALA A 138 -2.63 2.06 11.02
C ALA A 138 -3.98 2.00 10.29
N ILE A 139 -4.28 0.82 9.74
CA ILE A 139 -5.61 0.46 9.23
C ILE A 139 -6.16 -0.67 10.09
N LYS A 140 -7.37 -0.48 10.65
CA LYS A 140 -8.09 -1.49 11.42
C LYS A 140 -9.40 -1.83 10.73
N ARG A 141 -9.68 -3.13 10.59
CA ARG A 141 -10.98 -3.61 10.11
C ARG A 141 -11.98 -3.59 11.27
N ILE A 142 -13.07 -2.85 11.13
CA ILE A 142 -14.15 -2.75 12.13
C ILE A 142 -15.23 -3.80 11.84
N THR A 143 -15.62 -3.93 10.57
CA THR A 143 -16.56 -4.96 10.09
C THR A 143 -16.11 -5.49 8.73
N SER A 144 -16.94 -6.27 8.02
CA SER A 144 -16.57 -6.82 6.72
C SER A 144 -16.18 -5.74 5.69
N LYS A 145 -16.94 -4.64 5.64
CA LYS A 145 -16.79 -3.55 4.66
C LYS A 145 -16.55 -2.18 5.30
N VAL A 146 -16.20 -2.12 6.60
CA VAL A 146 -15.93 -0.85 7.29
C VAL A 146 -14.54 -0.90 7.91
N PHE A 147 -13.72 0.09 7.57
CA PHE A 147 -12.32 0.20 7.99
C PHE A 147 -12.09 1.54 8.69
N LEU A 148 -11.21 1.55 9.67
CA LEU A 148 -10.71 2.74 10.35
C LEU A 148 -9.26 2.97 9.95
N LEU A 149 -8.97 4.16 9.42
CA LEU A 149 -7.63 4.64 9.15
C LEU A 149 -7.24 5.62 10.25
N THR A 150 -6.14 5.31 10.92
CA THR A 150 -5.60 6.11 12.02
C THR A 150 -4.24 6.68 11.59
N PRO A 151 -4.06 8.01 11.58
CA PRO A 151 -2.76 8.62 11.29
C PRO A 151 -1.81 8.49 12.51
N ALA A 152 -0.49 8.59 12.28
CA ALA A 152 0.53 8.32 13.31
C ALA A 152 0.42 9.18 14.58
N ASN A 153 -0.23 10.34 14.49
CA ASN A 153 -0.47 11.28 15.58
C ASN A 153 -1.65 10.91 16.48
N VAL A 154 -2.44 9.87 16.15
CA VAL A 154 -3.63 9.47 16.91
C VAL A 154 -3.45 8.05 17.43
N ALA A 155 -3.47 7.90 18.76
CA ALA A 155 -3.51 6.58 19.40
C ALA A 155 -4.97 6.14 19.56
N VAL A 156 -5.30 4.92 19.12
CA VAL A 156 -6.62 4.32 19.33
C VAL A 156 -6.46 3.16 20.30
N ASN A 157 -6.92 3.33 21.53
CA ASN A 157 -7.01 2.25 22.50
C ASN A 157 -8.24 1.41 22.16
N HIS A 158 -8.03 0.14 21.84
CA HIS A 158 -9.08 -0.85 21.77
C HIS A 158 -8.79 -1.94 22.78
N ASP A 159 -9.74 -2.20 23.68
CA ASP A 159 -9.83 -3.49 24.33
C ASP A 159 -10.17 -4.49 23.23
N ASP A 160 -9.15 -5.17 22.70
CA ASP A 160 -9.31 -6.23 21.72
C ASP A 160 -10.02 -7.42 22.38
N LYS A 161 -11.34 -7.30 22.50
CA LYS A 161 -12.26 -8.37 22.89
C LYS A 161 -12.49 -9.31 21.71
N SER A 162 -11.41 -9.79 21.12
CA SER A 162 -11.46 -10.73 20.01
C SER A 162 -11.82 -12.12 20.53
N ALA A 163 -13.11 -12.45 20.41
CA ALA A 163 -13.72 -13.78 20.22
C ALA A 163 -13.38 -14.97 21.16
N ALA A 164 -12.37 -14.90 22.03
CA ALA A 164 -11.94 -15.99 22.90
C ALA A 164 -12.72 -16.06 24.24
N ASP A 165 -13.46 -15.02 24.62
CA ASP A 165 -14.20 -14.99 25.89
C ASP A 165 -15.62 -15.56 25.83
N GLN A 166 -16.15 -15.86 24.63
CA GLN A 166 -17.50 -16.44 24.51
C GLN A 166 -17.52 -17.97 24.75
N SER A 167 -16.37 -18.64 24.76
CA SER A 167 -16.30 -20.09 25.03
C SER A 167 -16.18 -20.46 26.52
N THR A 168 -15.89 -19.50 27.39
CA THR A 168 -15.65 -19.77 28.83
C THR A 168 -16.88 -19.51 29.69
N PHE A 169 -17.89 -18.79 29.17
CA PHE A 169 -19.07 -18.38 29.94
C PHE A 169 -20.17 -19.46 30.03
N PHE A 170 -20.15 -20.48 29.16
CA PHE A 170 -21.30 -21.40 29.01
C PHE A 170 -21.19 -22.77 29.71
N ASN A 171 -20.19 -22.98 30.59
CA ASN A 171 -19.91 -24.31 31.16
C ASN A 171 -20.00 -24.38 32.70
N GLN A 172 -20.97 -23.70 33.32
CA GLN A 172 -21.24 -23.77 34.77
C GLN A 172 -22.73 -23.97 35.11
N SER A 173 -23.36 -25.02 34.60
CA SER A 173 -24.64 -25.49 35.14
C SER A 173 -24.73 -27.01 35.06
#